data_AF-A0A916G9F3-F1
#
_entry.id   AF-A0A916G9F3-F1
#
_cell.length_a   1.000
_cell.length_b   1.000
_cell.length_c   1.000
_cell.angle_alpha   90.00
_cell.angle_beta   90.00
_cell.angle_gamma   90.00
#
_symmetry.space_group_name_H-M   'P 1'
#
loop_
_entity.id
_entity.type
_entity.pdbx_description
1 polymer ?
#
loop_
_entity_poly.entity_id
_entity_poly.type
_entity_poly.pdbx_seq_one_letter_code
_entity_poly.pdbx_strand_id
1 'polypeptide(L)' 'PINRGVEIASAVADGAQSAILDQVANGVFVRMAALTRLLAR' A
#
# COMPACT_ATOMS: atom_id res chain seq x y z
N PRO A 1 -4.34 2.43 -7.54
CA PRO A 1 -3.59 3.02 -8.66
C PRO A 1 -3.39 4.52 -8.43
N ILE A 2 -2.31 5.08 -8.95
CA ILE A 2 -2.01 6.52 -8.88
C ILE A 2 -1.70 7.04 -10.29
N ASN A 3 -2.17 8.23 -10.62
CA ASN A 3 -1.91 8.94 -11.86
C ASN A 3 -0.73 9.90 -11.65
N ARG A 4 0.44 9.48 -12.14
CA ARG A 4 1.68 10.26 -12.07
C ARG A 4 1.60 11.52 -12.92
N GLY A 5 2.15 12.61 -12.42
CA GLY A 5 2.14 13.92 -13.08
C GLY A 5 0.79 14.64 -13.02
N VAL A 6 -0.25 14.02 -12.44
CA VAL A 6 -1.56 14.62 -12.18
C VAL A 6 -1.80 14.73 -10.68
N GLU A 7 -1.82 13.60 -9.97
CA GLU A 7 -2.08 13.56 -8.52
C GLU A 7 -0.79 13.63 -7.70
N ILE A 8 0.28 13.05 -8.23
CA ILE A 8 1.57 12.97 -7.56
C ILE A 8 2.71 13.09 -8.56
N ALA A 9 3.71 13.90 -8.22
CA ALA A 9 4.93 13.99 -9.02
C ALA A 9 5.72 12.69 -8.95
N SER A 10 6.29 12.23 -10.08
CA SER A 10 7.07 10.98 -10.13
C SER A 10 8.23 10.97 -9.13
N ALA A 11 8.92 12.09 -8.97
CA ALA A 11 10.02 12.23 -8.01
C ALA A 11 9.60 12.02 -6.55
N VAL A 12 8.32 12.27 -6.21
CA VAL A 12 7.77 12.00 -4.87
C VAL A 12 7.33 10.54 -4.78
N ALA A 13 6.63 10.02 -5.79
CA ALA A 13 6.16 8.64 -5.83
C ALA A 13 7.31 7.61 -5.78
N ASP A 14 8.48 7.95 -6.32
CA ASP A 14 9.69 7.10 -6.32
C ASP A 14 10.79 7.62 -5.39
N GLY A 15 10.52 8.66 -4.61
CA GLY A 15 11.50 9.30 -3.74
C GLY A 15 11.84 8.45 -2.51
N ALA A 16 12.91 8.82 -1.81
CA ALA A 16 13.41 8.09 -0.63
C ALA A 16 12.40 7.99 0.54
N GLN A 17 11.39 8.86 0.56
CA GLN A 17 10.32 8.86 1.57
C GLN A 17 9.05 8.14 1.08
N SER A 18 9.06 7.57 -0.13
CA SER A 18 7.92 6.85 -0.68
C SER A 18 7.71 5.53 0.05
N ALA A 19 6.48 5.30 0.52
CA ALA A 19 6.05 4.06 1.15
C ALA A 19 5.04 3.28 0.28
N ILE A 20 4.91 3.63 -1.01
CA ILE A 20 3.86 3.07 -1.87
C ILE A 20 4.02 1.56 -2.02
N LEU A 21 5.24 1.07 -2.27
CA LEU A 21 5.48 -0.36 -2.44
C LEU A 21 5.29 -1.13 -1.13
N ASP A 22 5.77 -0.58 -0.01
CA ASP A 22 5.56 -1.16 1.32
C ASP A 22 4.06 -1.22 1.66
N GLN A 23 3.29 -0.18 1.35
CA GLN A 23 1.84 -0.15 1.55
C GLN A 23 1.12 -1.22 0.72
N VAL A 24 1.51 -1.43 -0.54
CA VAL A 24 0.94 -2.49 -1.39
C VAL A 24 1.27 -3.88 -0.84
N ALA A 25 2.53 -4.12 -0.46
CA ALA A 25 2.96 -5.37 0.16
C ALA A 25 2.21 -5.64 1.48
N ASN A 26 2.13 -4.63 2.34
CA ASN A 26 1.42 -4.68 3.62
C ASN A 26 -0.07 -4.97 3.46
N GLY A 27 -0.68 -4.61 2.31
CA GLY A 27 -2.08 -4.92 2.01
C GLY A 27 -2.40 -6.42 2.05
N VAL A 28 -1.46 -7.31 1.70
CA VAL A 28 -1.65 -8.76 1.81
C VAL A 28 -1.77 -9.17 3.28
N PHE A 29 -0.81 -8.75 4.10
CA PHE A 29 -0.77 -9.10 5.52
C PHE A 29 -1.98 -8.55 6.27
N VAL A 30 -2.41 -7.32 5.99
CA VAL A 30 -3.61 -6.74 6.60
C VAL A 30 -4.86 -7.54 6.23
N ARG A 31 -5.03 -7.94 4.96
CA ARG A 31 -6.18 -8.76 4.56
C ARG A 31 -6.14 -10.15 5.20
N MET A 32 -4.98 -10.78 5.26
CA MET A 32 -4.82 -12.07 5.96
C MET A 32 -5.19 -11.93 7.43
N ALA A 33 -4.67 -10.92 8.12
CA ALA A 33 -4.99 -10.66 9.53
C ALA A 33 -6.50 -10.40 9.72
N ALA A 34 -7.13 -9.61 8.85
CA ALA A 34 -8.56 -9.33 8.91
C ALA A 34 -9.39 -10.61 8.71
N LEU A 35 -9.07 -11.43 7.70
CA LEU A 35 -9.74 -12.71 7.46
C LEU A 35 -9.52 -13.68 8.63
N THR A 36 -8.29 -13.81 9.12
CA THR A 36 -7.99 -14.62 10.31
C THR A 36 -8.80 -14.14 11.50
N ARG A 37 -8.93 -12.83 11.73
CA ARG A 37 -9.75 -12.29 12.84
C ARG A 37 -11.24 -12.55 12.68
N LEU A 38 -11.76 -12.50 11.46
CA LEU A 38 -13.18 -12.79 11.19
C LEU A 38 -13.52 -14.28 11.27
N LEU A 39 -12.56 -15.15 10.94
CA LEU A 39 -12.74 -16.60 10.90
C LEU A 39 -12.30 -17.32 12.18
N ALA A 40 -11.43 -16.70 12.98
CA ALA A 40 -11.06 -17.20 14.30
C ALA A 40 -12.25 -17.01 15.23
N ARG A 41 -12.89 -18.13 15.57
CA ARG A 41 -14.02 -18.21 16.49
C ARG A 41 -13.55 -18.17 17.94
#